data_AF-A0A8T0ET38-F1
#
_entry.id   AF-A0A8T0ET38-F1
#
_cell.length_a   1.000
_cell.length_b   1.000
_cell.length_c   1.000
_cell.angle_alpha   90.00
_cell.angle_beta   90.00
_cell.angle_gamma   90.00
#
_symmetry.space_group_name_H-M   'P 1'
#
loop_
_entity.id
_entity.type
_entity.pdbx_description
1 polymer ?
#
loop_
_entity_poly.entity_id
_entity_poly.type
_entity_poly.pdbx_seq_one_letter_code
_entity_poly.pdbx_strand_id
1 'polypeptide(L)'
;MIEAGNNDLLVNLSWKNRCIKLLEQDEEKSCHAKDLKGKTNHLLKEKKELEDNLKLIEEEIKKALKQLKDIGNDVDAEKPLSSSLLKLYSLITKLTFDIENPANELKGYIAGNSLKTFQFDTDEHSQQFIIDSLWNLIETQLKPSSAKKHTVGDWLMNSLDCEQIKRRKLL
;
A
#
# COMPACT_ATOMS: atom_id res chain seq x y z
N MET A 1 -63.52 60.81 -55.46
CA MET A 1 -63.50 59.33 -55.42
C MET A 1 -62.08 58.85 -55.72
N ILE A 2 -61.18 58.78 -54.73
CA ILE A 2 -59.87 58.11 -54.86
C ILE A 2 -59.51 57.55 -53.47
N GLU A 3 -60.09 56.42 -53.08
CA GLU A 3 -59.69 55.73 -51.83
C GLU A 3 -59.49 54.22 -52.01
N ALA A 4 -59.77 53.65 -53.19
CA ALA A 4 -59.70 52.20 -53.39
C ALA A 4 -58.28 51.65 -53.63
N GLY A 5 -57.30 52.47 -54.06
CA GLY A 5 -55.98 52.00 -54.47
C GLY A 5 -54.94 51.83 -53.34
N ASN A 6 -55.09 52.52 -52.20
CA ASN A 6 -54.07 52.53 -51.15
C ASN A 6 -54.19 51.36 -50.15
N ASN A 7 -55.40 50.83 -49.94
CA ASN A 7 -55.60 49.75 -48.97
C ASN A 7 -55.04 48.41 -49.45
N ASP A 8 -55.12 48.11 -50.75
CA ASP A 8 -54.65 46.84 -51.31
C ASP A 8 -53.12 46.70 -51.27
N LEU A 9 -52.41 47.83 -51.48
CA LEU A 9 -50.95 47.89 -51.43
C LEU A 9 -50.42 47.71 -49.99
N LEU A 10 -51.15 48.26 -49.02
CA LEU A 10 -50.84 48.16 -47.59
C LEU A 10 -51.08 46.75 -47.04
N VAL A 11 -52.17 46.09 -47.49
CA VAL A 11 -52.45 44.69 -47.16
C VAL A 11 -51.38 43.77 -47.76
N ASN A 12 -50.99 43.99 -49.02
CA ASN A 12 -49.95 43.21 -49.71
C ASN A 12 -48.57 43.34 -49.02
N LEU A 13 -48.18 44.56 -48.63
CA LEU A 13 -46.97 44.81 -47.83
C LEU A 13 -47.02 44.09 -46.47
N SER A 14 -48.19 44.03 -45.80
CA SER A 14 -48.33 43.33 -44.52
C SER A 14 -48.16 41.81 -44.66
N TRP A 15 -48.70 41.22 -45.73
CA TRP A 15 -48.57 39.79 -46.01
C TRP A 15 -47.13 39.43 -46.39
N LYS A 16 -46.48 40.25 -47.21
CA LYS A 16 -45.08 40.08 -47.56
C LYS A 16 -44.17 40.10 -46.32
N ASN A 17 -44.38 41.05 -45.41
CA ASN A 17 -43.63 41.13 -44.15
C ASN A 17 -43.90 39.91 -43.24
N ARG A 18 -45.13 39.39 -43.23
CA ARG A 18 -45.47 38.18 -42.48
C ARG A 18 -44.78 36.94 -43.04
N CYS A 19 -44.70 36.81 -44.37
CA CYS A 19 -43.99 35.71 -45.02
C CYS A 19 -42.48 35.78 -44.75
N ILE A 20 -41.87 36.97 -44.79
CA ILE A 20 -40.45 37.15 -44.46
C ILE A 20 -40.16 36.72 -43.02
N LYS A 21 -40.96 37.15 -42.05
CA LYS A 21 -40.80 36.74 -40.64
C LYS A 21 -40.92 35.23 -40.42
N LEU A 22 -41.79 34.55 -41.17
CA LEU A 22 -41.94 33.10 -41.07
C LEU A 22 -40.74 32.36 -41.67
N LEU A 23 -40.18 32.87 -42.78
CA LEU A 23 -38.94 32.35 -43.37
C LEU A 23 -37.75 32.52 -42.43
N GLU A 24 -37.59 33.70 -41.84
CA GLU A 24 -36.53 33.98 -40.86
C GLU A 24 -36.65 33.04 -39.63
N GLN A 25 -37.86 32.84 -39.10
CA GLN A 25 -38.08 31.90 -38.00
C GLN A 25 -37.79 30.44 -38.36
N ASP A 26 -38.06 30.02 -39.60
CA ASP A 26 -37.81 28.66 -40.04
C ASP A 26 -36.31 28.41 -40.27
N GLU A 27 -35.60 29.39 -40.83
CA GLU A 27 -34.13 29.36 -40.96
C GLU A 27 -33.43 29.34 -39.60
N GLU A 28 -33.90 30.14 -38.64
CA GLU A 28 -33.32 30.21 -37.30
C GLU A 28 -33.55 28.90 -36.51
N LYS A 29 -34.75 28.31 -36.62
CA LYS A 29 -35.05 26.98 -36.06
C LYS A 29 -34.23 25.87 -36.73
N SER A 30 -34.03 25.95 -38.04
CA SER A 30 -33.23 24.99 -38.80
C SER A 30 -31.75 25.06 -38.39
N CYS A 31 -31.20 26.27 -38.19
CA CYS A 31 -29.85 26.45 -37.65
C CYS A 31 -29.72 25.87 -36.24
N HIS A 32 -30.64 26.20 -35.33
CA HIS A 32 -30.61 25.64 -33.97
C HIS A 32 -30.76 24.13 -33.93
N ALA A 33 -31.60 23.53 -34.78
CA ALA A 33 -31.74 22.08 -34.87
C ALA A 33 -30.45 21.42 -35.37
N LYS A 34 -29.75 22.03 -36.34
CA LYS A 34 -28.45 21.54 -36.83
C LYS A 34 -27.36 21.63 -35.74
N ASP A 35 -27.31 22.73 -35.00
CA ASP A 35 -26.36 22.92 -33.90
C ASP A 35 -26.59 21.93 -32.75
N LEU A 36 -27.85 21.73 -32.35
CA LEU A 36 -28.23 20.76 -31.33
C LEU A 36 -27.89 19.33 -31.78
N LYS A 37 -28.13 19.00 -33.05
CA LYS A 37 -27.76 17.69 -33.61
C LYS A 37 -26.24 17.50 -33.65
N GLY A 38 -25.49 18.55 -33.99
CA GLY A 38 -24.02 18.55 -33.94
C GLY A 38 -23.49 18.29 -32.53
N LYS A 39 -24.00 19.02 -31.53
CA LYS A 39 -23.65 18.84 -30.11
C LYS A 39 -24.03 17.45 -29.59
N THR A 40 -25.21 16.95 -29.95
CA THR A 40 -25.66 15.60 -29.55
C THR A 40 -24.77 14.52 -30.13
N ASN A 41 -24.39 14.64 -31.40
CA ASN A 41 -23.48 13.69 -32.05
C ASN A 41 -22.06 13.75 -31.45
N HIS A 42 -21.58 14.93 -31.07
CA HIS A 42 -20.31 15.09 -30.36
C HIS A 42 -20.34 14.38 -29.01
N LEU A 43 -21.37 14.63 -28.19
CA LEU A 43 -21.53 14.00 -26.88
C LEU A 43 -21.67 12.46 -26.99
N LEU A 44 -22.32 11.95 -28.03
CA LEU A 44 -22.39 10.51 -28.29
C LEU A 44 -21.04 9.89 -28.62
N LYS A 45 -20.18 10.59 -29.37
CA LYS A 45 -18.81 10.14 -29.65
C LYS A 45 -17.96 10.15 -28.38
N GLU A 46 -18.00 11.24 -27.64
CA GLU A 46 -17.25 11.39 -26.38
C GLU A 46 -17.67 10.35 -25.34
N LYS A 47 -18.98 10.08 -25.23
CA LYS A 47 -19.49 8.99 -24.38
C LYS A 47 -18.90 7.64 -24.78
N LYS A 48 -18.86 7.33 -26.08
CA LYS A 48 -18.33 6.06 -26.58
C LYS A 48 -16.82 5.93 -26.30
N GLU A 49 -16.07 7.00 -26.51
CA GLU A 49 -14.62 7.04 -26.20
C GLU A 49 -14.37 6.83 -24.70
N LEU A 50 -15.18 7.44 -23.83
CA LEU A 50 -15.10 7.23 -22.38
C LEU A 50 -15.45 5.78 -21.97
N GLU A 51 -16.47 5.18 -22.59
CA GLU A 51 -16.82 3.77 -22.35
C GLU A 51 -15.69 2.81 -22.77
N ASP A 52 -15.03 3.08 -23.90
CA ASP A 52 -13.90 2.26 -24.37
C ASP A 52 -12.67 2.45 -23.47
N ASN A 53 -12.40 3.67 -23.01
CA ASN A 53 -11.33 3.95 -22.05
C ASN A 53 -11.57 3.27 -20.69
N LEU A 54 -12.82 3.24 -20.21
CA LEU A 54 -13.17 2.54 -18.97
C LEU A 54 -12.89 1.04 -19.07
N LYS A 55 -13.22 0.40 -20.19
CA LYS A 55 -12.92 -1.03 -20.39
C LYS A 55 -11.42 -1.31 -20.36
N LEU A 56 -10.61 -0.46 -20.99
CA LEU A 56 -9.15 -0.60 -20.97
C LEU A 56 -8.60 -0.51 -19.54
N ILE A 57 -9.07 0.48 -18.76
CA ILE A 57 -8.67 0.65 -17.36
C ILE A 57 -9.10 -0.56 -16.52
N GLU A 58 -10.31 -1.09 -16.72
CA GLU A 58 -10.78 -2.29 -16.01
C GLU A 58 -9.92 -3.53 -16.33
N GLU A 59 -9.48 -3.69 -17.58
CA GLU A 59 -8.58 -4.77 -17.98
C GLU A 59 -7.19 -4.62 -17.36
N GLU A 60 -6.65 -3.40 -17.30
CA GLU A 60 -5.38 -3.11 -16.64
C GLU A 60 -5.44 -3.37 -15.14
N ILE A 61 -6.53 -2.96 -14.47
CA ILE A 61 -6.75 -3.25 -13.05
C ILE A 61 -6.80 -4.76 -12.81
N LYS A 62 -7.51 -5.53 -13.66
CA LYS A 62 -7.55 -7.00 -13.55
C LYS A 62 -6.17 -7.63 -13.71
N LYS A 63 -5.36 -7.13 -14.65
CA LYS A 63 -3.97 -7.60 -14.84
C LYS A 63 -3.11 -7.27 -13.63
N ALA A 64 -3.17 -6.06 -13.11
CA ALA A 64 -2.43 -5.63 -11.93
C ALA A 64 -2.81 -6.45 -10.68
N LEU A 65 -4.11 -6.67 -10.45
CA LEU A 65 -4.60 -7.51 -9.35
C LEU A 65 -4.12 -8.96 -9.46
N LYS A 66 -4.05 -9.50 -10.68
CA LYS A 66 -3.51 -10.85 -10.92
C LYS A 66 -2.02 -10.90 -10.59
N GLN A 67 -1.23 -9.93 -11.05
CA GLN A 67 0.20 -9.84 -10.71
C GLN A 67 0.42 -9.69 -9.20
N LEU A 68 -0.41 -8.90 -8.52
CA LEU A 68 -0.33 -8.72 -7.07
C LEU A 68 -0.60 -10.04 -6.31
N LYS A 69 -1.55 -10.85 -6.81
CA LYS A 69 -1.83 -12.17 -6.26
C LYS A 69 -0.69 -13.15 -6.52
N ASP A 70 -0.09 -13.12 -7.70
CA ASP A 70 1.05 -13.97 -8.06
C ASP A 70 2.28 -13.60 -7.19
N ILE A 71 2.54 -12.31 -6.96
CA ILE A 71 3.60 -11.83 -6.05
C ILE A 71 3.30 -12.16 -4.58
N GLY A 72 2.04 -12.05 -4.14
CA GLY A 72 1.64 -12.37 -2.78
C GLY A 72 1.87 -13.84 -2.42
N ASN A 73 1.66 -14.75 -3.38
CA ASN A 73 1.90 -16.18 -3.18
C ASN A 73 3.39 -16.54 -3.04
N ASP A 74 4.30 -15.77 -3.66
CA ASP A 74 5.75 -15.96 -3.51
C ASP A 74 6.29 -15.32 -2.22
N VAL A 75 5.73 -14.19 -1.79
CA VAL A 75 6.19 -13.47 -0.58
C VAL A 75 5.73 -14.15 0.72
N ASP A 76 4.57 -14.80 0.73
CA ASP A 76 4.05 -15.48 1.93
C ASP A 76 4.72 -16.86 2.20
N ALA A 77 5.38 -17.46 1.20
CA ALA A 77 6.05 -18.75 1.36
C ALA A 77 7.45 -18.64 2.02
N GLU A 78 8.18 -17.54 1.82
CA GLU A 78 9.58 -17.42 2.30
C GLU A 78 9.77 -16.57 3.57
N LYS A 79 8.81 -15.69 3.90
CA LYS A 79 9.08 -14.60 4.88
C LYS A 79 8.84 -14.86 6.38
N PRO A 80 8.21 -15.95 6.87
CA PRO A 80 8.09 -16.16 8.32
C PRO A 80 9.21 -17.01 8.95
N LEU A 81 9.90 -17.85 8.17
CA LEU A 81 10.89 -18.80 8.69
C LEU A 81 12.19 -18.12 9.12
N SER A 82 12.72 -17.21 8.31
CA SER A 82 14.01 -16.53 8.60
C SER A 82 13.95 -15.66 9.85
N SER A 83 12.88 -14.89 10.03
CA SER A 83 12.72 -14.02 11.21
C SER A 83 12.46 -14.81 12.49
N SER A 84 11.70 -15.92 12.40
CA SER A 84 11.41 -16.79 13.54
C SER A 84 12.64 -17.58 13.98
N LEU A 85 13.44 -18.05 13.02
CA LEU A 85 14.68 -18.78 13.25
C LEU A 85 15.76 -17.88 13.85
N LEU A 86 15.93 -16.65 13.35
CA LEU A 86 16.83 -15.66 13.96
C LEU A 86 16.42 -15.33 15.41
N LYS A 87 15.12 -15.17 15.66
CA LYS A 87 14.60 -14.99 17.03
C LYS A 87 14.91 -16.20 17.89
N LEU A 88 14.74 -17.42 17.38
CA LEU A 88 15.06 -18.65 18.11
C LEU A 88 16.56 -18.73 18.46
N TYR A 89 17.45 -18.45 17.51
CA TYR A 89 18.89 -18.42 17.76
C TYR A 89 19.27 -17.39 18.82
N SER A 90 18.69 -16.18 18.74
CA SER A 90 18.90 -15.14 19.75
C SER A 90 18.37 -15.55 21.13
N LEU A 91 17.22 -16.23 21.20
CA LEU A 91 16.65 -16.69 22.46
C LEU A 91 17.50 -17.77 23.14
N ILE A 92 18.03 -18.72 22.37
CA ILE A 92 18.82 -19.85 22.87
C ILE A 92 20.22 -19.38 23.29
N THR A 93 20.92 -18.66 22.40
CA THR A 93 22.34 -18.36 22.60
C THR A 93 22.57 -17.04 23.33
N LYS A 94 21.59 -16.14 23.31
CA LYS A 94 21.74 -14.73 23.74
C LYS A 94 22.91 -14.02 23.07
N LEU A 95 23.40 -14.53 21.93
CA LEU A 95 24.43 -13.92 21.12
C LEU A 95 23.86 -12.75 20.36
N THR A 96 24.63 -11.67 20.33
CA THR A 96 24.43 -10.54 19.42
C THR A 96 25.75 -10.27 18.72
N PHE A 97 25.72 -10.33 17.39
CA PHE A 97 26.87 -10.01 16.55
C PHE A 97 26.88 -8.54 16.22
N ASP A 98 28.07 -7.97 16.17
CA ASP A 98 28.30 -6.62 15.71
C ASP A 98 28.50 -6.64 14.19
N ILE A 99 27.53 -6.05 13.47
CA ILE A 99 27.36 -6.15 12.02
C ILE A 99 28.24 -5.11 11.28
N GLU A 100 28.81 -4.15 11.99
CA GLU A 100 29.60 -3.06 11.41
C GLU A 100 31.09 -3.40 11.23
N ASN A 101 31.49 -4.64 11.53
CA ASN A 101 32.88 -5.09 11.49
C ASN A 101 33.30 -5.69 10.13
N PRO A 102 34.62 -5.72 9.83
CA PRO A 102 35.15 -6.36 8.63
C PRO A 102 34.78 -7.85 8.56
N ALA A 103 34.67 -8.39 7.34
CA ALA A 103 34.21 -9.77 7.09
C ALA A 103 35.07 -10.85 7.77
N ASN A 104 36.32 -10.53 8.09
CA ASN A 104 37.28 -11.45 8.69
C ASN A 104 37.26 -11.39 10.24
N GLU A 105 36.37 -10.58 10.82
CA GLU A 105 36.29 -10.40 12.26
C GLU A 105 34.89 -10.77 12.77
N LEU A 106 34.82 -11.82 13.59
CA LEU A 106 33.61 -12.22 14.28
C LEU A 106 33.59 -11.64 15.69
N LYS A 107 32.84 -10.55 15.87
CA LYS A 107 32.76 -9.82 17.13
C LYS A 107 31.33 -9.67 17.62
N GLY A 108 31.15 -9.63 18.93
CA GLY A 108 29.83 -9.47 19.53
C GLY A 108 29.82 -9.62 21.05
N TYR A 109 28.63 -9.87 21.58
CA TYR A 109 28.42 -10.10 23.00
C TYR A 109 27.35 -11.16 23.29
N ILE A 110 27.40 -11.71 24.50
CA ILE A 110 26.41 -12.62 25.06
C ILE A 110 25.75 -11.94 26.26
N ALA A 111 24.41 -11.82 26.23
CA ALA A 111 23.61 -11.24 27.29
C ALA A 111 22.96 -12.34 28.17
N GLY A 112 23.76 -12.94 29.06
CA GLY A 112 23.30 -13.93 30.04
C GLY A 112 23.25 -13.37 31.47
N ASN A 113 23.76 -14.12 32.44
CA ASN A 113 23.90 -13.65 33.83
C ASN A 113 24.79 -12.40 33.95
N SER A 114 25.79 -12.29 33.07
CA SER A 114 26.62 -11.11 32.89
C SER A 114 26.78 -10.82 31.39
N LEU A 115 27.13 -9.58 31.04
CA LEU A 115 27.46 -9.24 29.67
C LEU A 115 28.92 -9.60 29.41
N LYS A 116 29.15 -10.52 28.46
CA LYS A 116 30.50 -10.88 27.99
C LYS A 116 30.65 -10.59 26.51
N THR A 117 31.76 -9.98 26.15
CA THR A 117 32.14 -9.73 24.76
C THR A 117 33.04 -10.84 24.23
N PHE A 118 33.03 -11.04 22.92
CA PHE A 118 33.95 -11.92 22.21
C PHE A 118 34.40 -11.25 20.91
N GLN A 119 35.58 -11.64 20.44
CA GLN A 119 36.17 -11.17 19.21
C GLN A 119 37.09 -12.29 18.70
N PHE A 120 36.89 -12.72 17.47
CA PHE A 120 37.69 -13.74 16.81
C PHE A 120 38.07 -13.24 15.42
N ASP A 121 39.33 -13.44 15.04
CA ASP A 121 39.76 -13.33 13.66
C ASP A 121 39.50 -14.66 12.95
N THR A 122 38.73 -14.65 11.87
CA THR A 122 38.39 -15.86 11.10
C THR A 122 39.55 -16.36 10.25
N ASP A 123 40.58 -15.55 10.01
CA ASP A 123 41.80 -15.96 9.30
C ASP A 123 42.77 -16.68 10.24
N GLU A 124 42.77 -16.32 11.54
CA GLU A 124 43.68 -16.90 12.54
C GLU A 124 43.08 -18.13 13.25
N HIS A 125 41.75 -18.26 13.28
CA HIS A 125 41.06 -19.31 14.01
C HIS A 125 40.22 -20.21 13.10
N SER A 126 40.28 -21.52 13.34
CA SER A 126 39.41 -22.46 12.64
C SER A 126 37.95 -22.28 13.05
N GLN A 127 37.03 -22.56 12.14
CA GLN A 127 35.59 -22.50 12.41
C GLN A 127 35.20 -23.35 13.64
N GLN A 128 35.80 -24.54 13.78
CA GLN A 128 35.55 -25.42 14.91
C GLN A 128 35.97 -24.76 16.24
N PHE A 129 37.15 -24.15 16.28
CA PHE A 129 37.63 -23.45 17.47
C PHE A 129 36.70 -22.31 17.89
N ILE A 130 36.23 -21.53 16.92
CA ILE A 130 35.29 -20.42 17.16
C ILE A 130 33.96 -20.95 17.72
N ILE A 131 33.41 -22.00 17.10
CA ILE A 131 32.15 -22.63 17.53
C ILE A 131 32.27 -23.16 18.97
N ASP A 132 33.33 -23.91 19.27
CA ASP A 132 33.56 -24.48 20.59
C ASP A 132 33.74 -23.37 21.64
N SER A 133 34.46 -22.29 21.29
CA SER A 133 34.65 -21.13 22.15
C SER A 133 33.34 -20.40 22.45
N LEU A 134 32.49 -20.21 21.43
CA LEU A 134 31.18 -19.60 21.60
C LEU A 134 30.25 -20.45 22.47
N TRP A 135 30.19 -21.77 22.26
CA TRP A 135 29.38 -22.66 23.09
C TRP A 135 29.86 -22.68 24.55
N ASN A 136 31.17 -22.69 24.78
CA ASN A 136 31.73 -22.56 26.12
C ASN A 136 31.30 -21.25 26.80
N LEU A 137 31.34 -20.13 26.08
CA LEU A 137 30.89 -18.85 26.61
C LEU A 137 29.39 -18.86 26.92
N ILE A 138 28.56 -19.37 26.01
CA ILE A 138 27.11 -19.53 26.21
C ILE A 138 26.83 -20.35 27.47
N GLU A 139 27.47 -21.51 27.62
CA GLU A 139 27.31 -22.35 28.81
C GLU A 139 27.67 -21.62 30.10
N THR A 140 28.79 -20.89 30.12
CA THR A 140 29.19 -20.15 31.33
C THR A 140 28.23 -19.01 31.67
N GLN A 141 27.60 -18.39 30.67
CA GLN A 141 26.70 -17.26 30.87
C GLN A 141 25.26 -17.67 31.17
N LEU A 142 24.84 -18.84 30.70
CA LEU A 142 23.47 -19.34 30.87
C LEU A 142 23.34 -20.39 31.98
N LYS A 143 24.45 -20.89 32.55
CA LYS A 143 24.40 -21.74 33.75
C LYS A 143 23.70 -20.97 34.87
N PRO A 144 22.59 -21.49 35.44
CA PRO A 144 21.89 -20.82 36.51
C PRO A 144 22.85 -20.69 37.70
N SER A 145 23.05 -19.47 38.19
CA SER A 145 23.74 -19.25 39.45
C SER A 145 23.01 -20.08 40.51
N SER A 146 23.72 -21.04 41.11
CA SER A 146 23.20 -21.92 42.17
C SER A 146 22.71 -21.19 43.42
N ALA A 147 22.79 -19.86 43.44
CA ALA A 147 22.39 -18.98 44.52
C ALA A 147 20.89 -18.63 44.56
N LYS A 148 20.07 -18.99 43.56
CA LYS A 148 18.61 -18.77 43.64
C LYS A 148 17.84 -20.00 43.21
N LYS A 149 17.45 -20.83 44.19
CA LYS A 149 16.34 -21.77 44.02
C LYS A 149 15.06 -20.95 43.88
N HIS A 150 14.72 -20.56 42.65
CA HIS A 150 13.40 -20.05 42.37
C HIS A 150 12.41 -21.21 42.52
N THR A 151 11.62 -21.18 43.59
CA THR A 151 10.46 -22.06 43.73
C THR A 151 9.37 -21.59 42.77
N VAL A 152 8.47 -22.49 42.37
CA VAL A 152 7.33 -22.19 41.47
C VAL A 152 6.50 -20.99 41.96
N GLY A 153 6.55 -20.65 43.25
CA GLY A 153 5.96 -19.45 43.83
C GLY A 153 6.52 -18.14 43.26
N ASP A 154 7.82 -18.06 42.95
CA ASP A 154 8.45 -16.85 42.42
C ASP A 154 8.01 -16.56 40.97
N TRP A 155 7.70 -17.60 40.20
CA TRP A 155 7.18 -17.48 38.84
C TRP A 155 5.72 -16.98 38.83
N LEU A 156 4.90 -17.43 39.78
CA LEU A 156 3.51 -17.01 39.87
C LEU A 156 3.38 -15.54 40.29
N MET A 157 4.26 -15.06 41.18
CA MET A 157 4.23 -13.66 41.62
C MET A 157 4.62 -12.68 40.50
N ASN A 158 5.62 -13.01 39.68
CA ASN A 158 6.01 -12.17 38.52
C ASN A 158 4.97 -12.19 37.38
N SER A 159 4.21 -13.28 37.25
CA SER A 159 3.10 -13.40 36.28
C SER A 159 1.91 -12.53 36.66
N LEU A 160 1.56 -12.49 37.95
CA LEU A 160 0.48 -11.65 38.49
C LEU A 160 0.77 -10.15 38.33
N ASP A 161 2.02 -9.73 38.51
CA ASP A 161 2.42 -8.33 38.32
C ASP A 161 2.31 -7.89 36.84
N CYS A 162 2.61 -8.77 35.87
CA CYS A 162 2.45 -8.46 34.45
C CYS A 162 0.98 -8.25 34.04
N GLU A 163 0.05 -9.02 34.61
CA GLU A 163 -1.39 -8.85 34.37
C GLU A 163 -1.93 -7.56 35.03
N GLN A 164 -1.46 -7.20 36.22
CA GLN A 164 -1.87 -5.95 36.88
C GLN A 164 -1.35 -4.70 36.15
N ILE A 165 -0.14 -4.75 35.58
CA ILE A 165 0.43 -3.66 34.80
C ILE A 165 -0.35 -3.46 33.47
N LYS A 166 -0.82 -4.54 32.85
CA LYS A 166 -1.67 -4.44 31.65
C LYS A 166 -3.02 -3.79 31.93
N ARG A 167 -3.64 -4.08 33.08
CA ARG A 167 -4.95 -3.49 33.45
C ARG A 167 -4.87 -2.01 33.81
N ARG A 168 -3.74 -1.53 34.33
CA ARG A 168 -3.54 -0.08 34.63
C ARG A 168 -3.26 0.79 33.41
N LYS A 169 -2.93 0.22 32.25
CA LYS A 169 -2.69 0.97 31.00
C LYS A 169 -3.92 1.09 30.10
N LEU A 170 -5.05 0.50 30.48
CA LEU A 170 -6.30 0.49 29.71
C LEU A 170 -7.46 1.26 30.39
N LEU A 171 -7.15 2.02 31.45
CA LEU A 171 -8.01 3.05 32.04
C LEU A 171 -7.34 4.41 31.82
#